data_AF-A0AAU3PVH1-F1
#
_entry.id   AF-A0AAU3PVH1-F1
#
_cell.length_a   1.000
_cell.length_b   1.000
_cell.length_c   1.000
_cell.angle_alpha   90.00
_cell.angle_beta   90.00
_cell.angle_gamma   90.00
#
_symmetry.space_group_name_H-M   'P 1'
#
loop_
_entity.id
_entity.type
_entity.pdbx_description
1 polymer ?
#
loop_
_entity_poly.entity_id
_entity_poly.type
_entity_poly.pdbx_seq_one_letter_code
_entity_poly.pdbx_strand_id
1 'polypeptide(L)'
;MSRGRAAAHPAGGYRPPQRLFVGEDECRVRVFPESGGNQLDLDFMPLPVSAELREWIAAAAQGATGPSGPRRTAASAWDIVSMFLRFTRYLADLDNPPTSPSALRAVHLDGYILSGGVGTTLHRDLATMRSVLRYATDVPAEFAARLSAARVAKNDASETSYSEAEFNRILGRARTELRAAATRIRSANRLLEQWRDGGVDQSTDPIEWELGWLLDHVDREGDVPRVSAVRPNGKKRSAAIVVGRHGGSPTIMAHLYPTYMEIGAAVALMIGLTGHNLGTVRAATVQHHRPDAEAGGPATVLVDWLKPRRGPHRAAMTVPLQDLTPDGERPSGRDDLTTPFGLYTLLLELGHRARLRTGSDSLYVAFTHRGNGRGADMAGFRVQVPKSILLFWGGQAQLPADEVDPETGAPGKIRVRSRRLRLTFLERYQRPVAHTATTLVNEYLARNRGNLTEYQRVVADVLDEQVAKARVTTVIPVLSDDDIARASTEPAAVAAQFGVSTQTLTELVDGRLDTVLAACTDNLNSPHSAAGKPCQASFLMCLGCPCARATPTHLPAQVLVHDALITRKAEMTPLKWAQRFAEPVARLADLLDQHSGVAVADARTNASRFDQLLVDRFLTRGMDLT
;
A
#
# COMPACT_ATOMS: atom_id res chain seq x y z
N MET A 1 -19.58 2.49 -1.20
CA MET A 1 -18.40 3.10 -1.86
C MET A 1 -18.61 4.60 -1.93
N SER A 2 -17.78 5.43 -1.31
CA SER A 2 -17.85 6.87 -1.59
C SER A 2 -17.46 7.06 -3.05
N ARG A 3 -18.39 7.53 -3.89
CA ARG A 3 -18.06 8.01 -5.24
C ARG A 3 -16.94 9.02 -5.06
N GLY A 4 -15.74 8.68 -5.54
CA GLY A 4 -14.61 9.60 -5.51
C GLY A 4 -15.07 10.91 -6.14
N ARG A 5 -15.09 11.98 -5.35
CA ARG A 5 -15.51 13.28 -5.84
C ARG A 5 -14.50 13.66 -6.91
N ALA A 6 -14.95 13.78 -8.17
CA ALA A 6 -14.11 14.30 -9.23
C ALA A 6 -13.49 15.61 -8.73
N ALA A 7 -12.16 15.73 -8.85
CA ALA A 7 -11.49 16.98 -8.49
C ALA A 7 -12.18 18.10 -9.28
N ALA A 8 -12.67 19.12 -8.57
CA ALA A 8 -13.30 20.25 -9.23
C ALA A 8 -12.29 20.81 -10.23
N HIS A 9 -12.70 20.91 -11.50
CA HIS A 9 -11.89 21.62 -12.48
C HIS A 9 -11.66 23.04 -11.97
N PRO A 10 -10.46 23.61 -12.18
CA PRO A 10 -10.22 25.01 -11.87
C PRO A 10 -11.32 25.87 -12.50
N ALA A 11 -11.83 26.85 -11.76
CA ALA A 11 -12.81 27.79 -12.29
C ALA A 11 -12.27 28.46 -13.58
N GLY A 12 -13.17 28.88 -14.47
CA GLY A 12 -12.79 29.61 -15.69
C GLY A 12 -11.87 30.79 -15.36
N GLY A 13 -10.73 30.88 -16.05
CA GLY A 13 -9.70 31.90 -15.80
C GLY A 13 -8.54 31.48 -14.90
N TYR A 14 -8.46 30.22 -14.47
CA TYR A 14 -7.30 29.71 -13.73
C TYR A 14 -5.98 29.93 -14.50
N ARG A 15 -5.05 30.65 -13.86
CA ARG A 15 -3.66 30.76 -14.30
C ARG A 15 -2.81 29.88 -13.39
N PRO A 16 -1.95 29.00 -13.95
CA PRO A 16 -1.00 28.26 -13.14
C PRO A 16 -0.16 29.24 -12.30
N PRO A 17 0.09 28.94 -11.01
CA PRO A 17 0.92 29.80 -10.19
C PRO A 17 2.32 29.94 -10.81
N GLN A 18 2.93 31.11 -10.67
CA GLN A 18 4.33 31.30 -11.05
C GLN A 18 5.22 30.36 -10.22
N ARG A 19 6.14 29.67 -10.89
CA ARG A 19 7.01 28.66 -10.27
C ARG A 19 8.49 28.95 -10.37
N LEU A 20 8.94 29.62 -11.42
CA LEU A 20 10.34 29.99 -11.59
C LEU A 20 10.49 31.47 -11.24
N PHE A 21 11.48 31.74 -10.39
CA PHE A 21 11.86 33.07 -9.94
C PHE A 21 13.36 33.22 -10.22
N VAL A 22 13.69 34.19 -11.07
CA VAL A 22 15.04 34.45 -11.57
C VAL A 22 15.28 35.97 -11.50
N GLY A 23 16.39 36.36 -10.91
CA GLY A 23 16.89 37.72 -10.76
C GLY A 23 18.34 37.70 -10.26
N GLU A 24 18.95 38.88 -10.04
CA GLU A 24 20.35 38.99 -9.62
C GLU A 24 20.65 38.21 -8.32
N ASP A 25 19.76 38.30 -7.34
CA ASP A 25 19.91 37.68 -6.01
C ASP A 25 18.95 36.50 -5.77
N GLU A 26 18.21 36.06 -6.79
CA GLU A 26 17.20 35.01 -6.66
C GLU A 26 17.25 34.05 -7.84
N CYS A 27 17.43 32.76 -7.56
CA CYS A 27 17.23 31.71 -8.55
C CYS A 27 16.57 30.52 -7.85
N ARG A 28 15.23 30.45 -7.90
CA ARG A 28 14.48 29.39 -7.22
C ARG A 28 13.32 28.83 -8.02
N VAL A 29 13.01 27.57 -7.74
CA VAL A 29 11.85 26.86 -8.29
C VAL A 29 10.90 26.48 -7.18
N ARG A 30 9.68 27.02 -7.23
CA ARG A 30 8.57 26.64 -6.35
C ARG A 30 7.91 25.34 -6.83
N VAL A 31 7.85 24.37 -5.93
CA VAL A 31 7.33 23.02 -6.15
C VAL A 31 6.12 22.80 -5.24
N PHE A 32 5.07 22.23 -5.84
CA PHE A 32 3.86 21.81 -5.13
C PHE A 32 3.83 20.28 -5.12
N PRO A 33 4.17 19.63 -3.98
CA PRO A 33 4.22 18.17 -3.91
C PRO A 33 2.85 17.53 -4.16
N GLU A 34 2.84 16.45 -4.94
CA GLU A 34 1.60 15.72 -5.31
C GLU A 34 0.89 15.09 -4.10
N SER A 35 1.63 14.77 -3.03
CA SER A 35 1.09 14.20 -1.79
C SER A 35 0.29 15.18 -0.93
N GLY A 36 0.15 16.44 -1.36
CA GLY A 36 -0.28 17.53 -0.49
C GLY A 36 0.84 17.96 0.46
N GLY A 37 0.64 19.11 1.10
CA GLY A 37 1.60 19.74 2.02
C GLY A 37 2.04 21.13 1.56
N ASN A 38 2.94 21.74 2.35
CA ASN A 38 3.45 23.08 2.07
C ASN A 38 4.24 23.12 0.77
N GLN A 39 4.15 24.25 0.06
CA GLN A 39 5.00 24.54 -1.08
C GLN A 39 6.47 24.51 -0.65
N LEU A 40 7.32 24.00 -1.54
CA LEU A 40 8.76 23.92 -1.36
C LEU A 40 9.43 24.88 -2.34
N ASP A 41 10.36 25.69 -1.85
CA ASP A 41 11.23 26.50 -2.71
C ASP A 41 12.60 25.81 -2.83
N LEU A 42 12.93 25.37 -4.04
CA LEU A 42 14.25 24.85 -4.39
C LEU A 42 15.17 26.02 -4.76
N ASP A 43 16.14 26.29 -3.89
CA ASP A 43 17.13 27.35 -4.12
C ASP A 43 18.33 26.84 -4.94
N PHE A 44 18.63 27.52 -6.05
CA PHE A 44 19.75 27.25 -6.95
C PHE A 44 20.87 28.29 -6.83
N MET A 45 20.71 29.35 -6.01
CA MET A 45 21.78 30.32 -5.74
C MET A 45 23.08 29.69 -5.23
N PRO A 46 23.06 28.62 -4.42
CA PRO A 46 24.29 27.97 -3.95
C PRO A 46 25.10 27.24 -5.04
N LEU A 47 24.63 27.16 -6.30
CA LEU A 47 25.36 26.51 -7.39
C LEU A 47 26.52 27.41 -7.87
N PRO A 48 27.80 26.97 -7.75
CA PRO A 48 28.97 27.78 -8.11
C PRO A 48 29.20 27.80 -9.64
N VAL A 49 28.27 28.36 -10.40
CA VAL A 49 28.37 28.55 -11.86
C VAL A 49 27.82 29.92 -12.26
N SER A 50 28.03 30.30 -13.52
CA SER A 50 27.46 31.51 -14.12
C SER A 50 25.93 31.59 -13.93
N ALA A 51 25.41 32.81 -13.96
CA ALA A 51 23.96 33.06 -13.90
C ALA A 51 23.22 32.30 -15.02
N GLU A 52 23.73 32.35 -16.25
CA GLU A 52 23.14 31.67 -17.41
C GLU A 52 22.98 30.15 -17.20
N LEU A 53 24.02 29.47 -16.71
CA LEU A 53 23.92 28.03 -16.43
C LEU A 53 22.97 27.73 -15.26
N ARG A 54 22.97 28.58 -14.23
CA ARG A 54 22.10 28.42 -13.06
C ARG A 54 20.63 28.53 -13.45
N GLU A 55 20.30 29.54 -14.23
CA GLU A 55 18.95 29.79 -14.76
C GLU A 55 18.50 28.66 -15.67
N TRP A 56 19.39 28.17 -16.54
CA TRP A 56 19.13 27.03 -17.40
C TRP A 56 18.81 25.75 -16.62
N ILE A 57 19.57 25.46 -15.55
CA ILE A 57 19.29 24.34 -14.64
C ILE A 57 17.94 24.53 -13.93
N ALA A 58 17.65 25.75 -13.45
CA ALA A 58 16.40 26.07 -12.76
C ALA A 58 15.18 25.92 -13.69
N ALA A 59 15.28 26.35 -14.95
CA ALA A 59 14.25 26.15 -15.97
C ALA A 59 13.99 24.66 -16.24
N ALA A 60 15.05 23.85 -16.37
CA ALA A 60 14.93 22.40 -16.51
C ALA A 60 14.27 21.76 -15.27
N ALA A 61 14.64 22.22 -14.08
CA ALA A 61 14.05 21.76 -12.82
C ALA A 61 12.56 22.15 -12.70
N GLN A 62 12.15 23.33 -13.18
CA GLN A 62 10.74 23.73 -13.25
C GLN A 62 9.91 22.72 -14.05
N GLY A 63 10.40 22.31 -15.23
CA GLY A 63 9.74 21.29 -16.05
C GLY A 63 9.69 19.93 -15.37
N ALA A 64 10.81 19.48 -14.80
CA ALA A 64 10.92 18.17 -14.16
C ALA A 64 10.05 18.01 -12.90
N THR A 65 9.76 19.12 -12.22
CA THR A 65 8.92 19.19 -11.00
C THR A 65 7.49 19.67 -11.28
N GLY A 66 7.15 19.94 -12.54
CA GLY A 66 5.79 20.33 -12.94
C GLY A 66 4.80 19.16 -12.91
N PRO A 67 3.51 19.43 -13.18
CA PRO A 67 2.45 18.40 -13.16
C PRO A 67 2.75 17.19 -14.05
N SER A 68 3.37 17.41 -15.21
CA SER A 68 3.78 16.38 -16.17
C SER A 68 5.22 15.86 -15.95
N GLY A 69 5.89 16.34 -14.89
CA GLY A 69 7.27 16.03 -14.57
C GLY A 69 7.43 14.73 -13.76
N PRO A 70 8.60 14.07 -13.82
CA PRO A 70 8.85 12.84 -13.07
C PRO A 70 9.16 13.07 -11.57
N ARG A 71 9.41 14.31 -11.13
CA ARG A 71 9.88 14.66 -9.77
C ARG A 71 8.80 15.36 -8.96
N ARG A 72 7.79 14.60 -8.54
CA ARG A 72 6.55 15.13 -7.94
C ARG A 72 6.47 15.09 -6.40
N THR A 73 7.51 14.57 -5.75
CA THR A 73 7.60 14.52 -4.27
C THR A 73 8.65 15.51 -3.77
N ALA A 74 8.47 16.06 -2.55
CA ALA A 74 9.45 16.96 -1.94
C ALA A 74 10.87 16.35 -1.91
N ALA A 75 10.99 15.08 -1.52
CA ALA A 75 12.28 14.38 -1.50
C ALA A 75 12.93 14.28 -2.89
N SER A 76 12.15 13.94 -3.92
CA SER A 76 12.67 13.85 -5.29
C SER A 76 13.03 15.20 -5.91
N ALA A 77 12.42 16.28 -5.42
CA ALA A 77 12.69 17.65 -5.81
C ALA A 77 14.00 18.14 -5.17
N TRP A 78 14.21 17.90 -3.88
CA TRP A 78 15.48 18.21 -3.18
C TRP A 78 16.69 17.46 -3.76
N ASP A 79 16.48 16.23 -4.25
CA ASP A 79 17.54 15.46 -4.94
C ASP A 79 18.10 16.21 -6.17
N ILE A 80 17.31 17.08 -6.83
CA ILE A 80 17.74 17.87 -7.98
C ILE A 80 18.83 18.86 -7.58
N VAL A 81 18.56 19.70 -6.58
CA VAL A 81 19.51 20.72 -6.09
C VAL A 81 20.77 20.03 -5.60
N SER A 82 20.63 18.98 -4.79
CA SER A 82 21.77 18.23 -4.25
C SER A 82 22.66 17.64 -5.34
N MET A 83 22.06 17.11 -6.41
CA MET A 83 22.79 16.55 -7.54
C MET A 83 23.50 17.64 -8.34
N PHE A 84 22.79 18.70 -8.74
CA PHE A 84 23.40 19.77 -9.54
C PHE A 84 24.50 20.48 -8.75
N LEU A 85 24.35 20.66 -7.44
CA LEU A 85 25.39 21.23 -6.58
C LEU A 85 26.69 20.43 -6.61
N ARG A 86 26.63 19.10 -6.68
CA ARG A 86 27.82 18.26 -6.85
C ARG A 86 28.44 18.45 -8.23
N PHE A 87 27.63 18.42 -9.27
CA PHE A 87 28.11 18.55 -10.65
C PHE A 87 28.71 19.94 -10.92
N THR A 88 28.04 21.01 -10.48
CA THR A 88 28.51 22.38 -10.68
C THR A 88 29.75 22.71 -9.85
N ARG A 89 29.92 22.11 -8.67
CA ARG A 89 31.20 22.20 -7.93
C ARG A 89 32.35 21.59 -8.73
N TYR A 90 32.14 20.40 -9.28
CA TYR A 90 33.12 19.79 -10.18
C TYR A 90 33.42 20.69 -11.39
N LEU A 91 32.41 21.31 -12.01
CA LEU A 91 32.64 22.23 -13.13
C LEU A 91 33.43 23.47 -12.70
N ALA A 92 33.16 24.01 -11.52
CA ALA A 92 33.85 25.19 -10.99
C ALA A 92 35.32 24.93 -10.69
N ASP A 93 35.69 23.69 -10.39
CA ASP A 93 37.07 23.26 -10.12
C ASP A 93 37.89 23.04 -11.41
N LEU A 94 37.29 23.17 -12.61
CA LEU A 94 38.00 23.10 -13.88
C LEU A 94 38.79 24.38 -14.16
N ASP A 95 39.94 24.26 -14.83
CA ASP A 95 40.75 25.42 -15.24
C ASP A 95 39.96 26.42 -16.11
N ASN A 96 39.06 25.90 -16.96
CA ASN A 96 38.18 26.67 -17.83
C ASN A 96 36.73 26.20 -17.65
N PRO A 97 36.00 26.70 -16.62
CA PRO A 97 34.64 26.28 -16.37
C PRO A 97 33.70 26.75 -17.50
N PRO A 98 32.74 25.92 -17.96
CA PRO A 98 31.75 26.37 -18.93
C PRO A 98 30.90 27.49 -18.30
N THR A 99 30.68 28.56 -19.05
CA THR A 99 29.90 29.74 -18.61
C THR A 99 28.49 29.79 -19.20
N SER A 100 28.17 28.92 -20.15
CA SER A 100 26.84 28.83 -20.78
C SER A 100 26.46 27.37 -21.02
N PRO A 101 25.16 27.06 -21.21
CA PRO A 101 24.71 25.73 -21.60
C PRO A 101 25.38 25.23 -22.87
N SER A 102 25.57 26.11 -23.86
CA SER A 102 26.20 25.80 -25.16
C SER A 102 27.68 25.44 -25.06
N ALA A 103 28.35 25.77 -23.95
CA ALA A 103 29.75 25.41 -23.68
C ALA A 103 29.91 23.99 -23.09
N LEU A 104 28.82 23.29 -22.75
CA LEU A 104 28.92 21.91 -22.24
C LEU A 104 29.37 20.93 -23.34
N ARG A 105 30.29 20.02 -23.00
CA ARG A 105 30.92 19.02 -23.89
C ARG A 105 30.94 17.65 -23.23
N ALA A 106 31.17 16.57 -23.98
CA ALA A 106 31.25 15.23 -23.40
C ALA A 106 32.35 15.11 -22.35
N VAL A 107 33.49 15.79 -22.57
CA VAL A 107 34.64 15.79 -21.65
C VAL A 107 34.29 16.26 -20.23
N HIS A 108 33.36 17.21 -20.06
CA HIS A 108 32.91 17.65 -18.74
C HIS A 108 32.15 16.54 -18.01
N LEU A 109 31.41 15.71 -18.73
CA LEU A 109 30.72 14.57 -18.13
C LEU A 109 31.68 13.41 -17.85
N ASP A 110 32.63 13.16 -18.74
CA ASP A 110 33.67 12.14 -18.55
C ASP A 110 34.53 12.45 -17.33
N GLY A 111 34.98 13.69 -17.18
CA GLY A 111 35.75 14.09 -16.01
C GLY A 111 34.93 14.04 -14.72
N TYR A 112 33.62 14.36 -14.72
CA TYR A 112 32.76 14.17 -13.56
C TYR A 112 32.59 12.69 -13.16
N ILE A 113 32.53 11.80 -14.16
CA ILE A 113 32.47 10.35 -13.93
C ILE A 113 33.81 9.85 -13.36
N LEU A 114 34.94 10.32 -13.90
CA LEU A 114 36.29 9.94 -13.47
C LEU A 114 36.66 10.50 -12.09
N SER A 115 36.17 11.68 -11.73
CA SER A 115 36.30 12.23 -10.38
C SER A 115 35.54 11.40 -9.32
N GLY A 116 34.87 10.32 -9.76
CA GLY A 116 34.13 9.36 -8.94
C GLY A 116 32.70 9.79 -8.63
N GLY A 117 32.25 10.97 -9.08
CA GLY A 117 31.21 11.70 -8.36
C GLY A 117 31.51 11.74 -6.85
N VAL A 118 30.57 12.15 -6.01
CA VAL A 118 30.76 11.96 -4.56
C VAL A 118 30.41 10.50 -4.19
N GLY A 119 31.25 9.53 -4.56
CA GLY A 119 31.16 8.12 -4.16
C GLY A 119 30.01 7.31 -4.80
N THR A 120 29.32 6.48 -3.99
CA THR A 120 28.27 5.51 -4.43
C THR A 120 27.00 6.14 -5.07
N THR A 121 26.97 7.46 -5.30
CA THR A 121 25.81 8.19 -5.83
C THR A 121 25.84 8.42 -7.34
N LEU A 122 26.95 8.16 -8.03
CA LEU A 122 27.11 8.51 -9.46
C LEU A 122 25.99 7.97 -10.36
N HIS A 123 25.58 6.70 -10.18
CA HIS A 123 24.45 6.13 -10.91
C HIS A 123 23.14 6.94 -10.71
N ARG A 124 22.89 7.42 -9.49
CA ARG A 124 21.71 8.24 -9.16
C ARG A 124 21.83 9.64 -9.76
N ASP A 125 23.03 10.20 -9.78
CA ASP A 125 23.31 11.52 -10.33
C ASP A 125 23.02 11.52 -11.83
N LEU A 126 23.60 10.57 -12.58
CA LEU A 126 23.35 10.41 -14.01
C LEU A 126 21.86 10.15 -14.33
N ALA A 127 21.15 9.39 -13.49
CA ALA A 127 19.70 9.19 -13.64
C ALA A 127 18.91 10.48 -13.40
N THR A 128 19.34 11.30 -12.44
CA THR A 128 18.70 12.59 -12.13
C THR A 128 18.98 13.62 -13.21
N MET A 129 20.22 13.73 -13.69
CA MET A 129 20.60 14.58 -14.81
C MET A 129 19.75 14.28 -16.05
N ARG A 130 19.68 13.01 -16.48
CA ARG A 130 18.83 12.59 -17.61
C ARG A 130 17.36 12.94 -17.42
N SER A 131 16.86 12.76 -16.20
CA SER A 131 15.46 13.02 -15.85
C SER A 131 15.11 14.51 -15.85
N VAL A 132 16.06 15.38 -15.49
CA VAL A 132 15.83 16.83 -15.37
C VAL A 132 16.16 17.54 -16.68
N LEU A 133 17.34 17.27 -17.26
CA LEU A 133 17.81 17.93 -18.49
C LEU A 133 17.00 17.56 -19.74
N ARG A 134 16.12 16.55 -19.67
CA ARG A 134 15.10 16.32 -20.71
C ARG A 134 14.16 17.53 -20.89
N TYR A 135 13.99 18.35 -19.85
CA TYR A 135 13.14 19.54 -19.87
C TYR A 135 13.93 20.83 -20.14
N ALA A 136 15.25 20.73 -20.32
CA ALA A 136 16.08 21.87 -20.69
C ALA A 136 15.94 22.12 -22.20
N THR A 137 15.93 23.39 -22.61
CA THR A 137 16.14 23.77 -24.01
C THR A 137 17.64 23.76 -24.32
N ASP A 138 18.02 23.60 -25.58
CA ASP A 138 19.39 23.87 -26.05
C ASP A 138 20.50 23.06 -25.35
N VAL A 139 20.21 21.81 -24.95
CA VAL A 139 21.24 20.88 -24.46
C VAL A 139 22.20 20.56 -25.62
N PRO A 140 23.53 20.78 -25.49
CA PRO A 140 24.47 20.46 -26.56
C PRO A 140 24.41 18.98 -26.95
N ALA A 141 24.36 18.71 -28.26
CA ALA A 141 24.17 17.36 -28.80
C ALA A 141 25.21 16.36 -28.29
N GLU A 142 26.48 16.77 -28.23
CA GLU A 142 27.59 15.95 -27.75
C GLU A 142 27.41 15.58 -26.26
N PHE A 143 27.07 16.56 -25.42
CA PHE A 143 26.81 16.36 -24.00
C PHE A 143 25.58 15.46 -23.78
N ALA A 144 24.49 15.71 -24.50
CA ALA A 144 23.26 14.92 -24.44
C ALA A 144 23.49 13.45 -24.84
N ALA A 145 24.23 13.22 -25.93
CA ALA A 145 24.60 11.89 -26.40
C ALA A 145 25.43 11.14 -25.35
N ARG A 146 26.47 11.79 -24.81
CA ARG A 146 27.32 11.21 -23.76
C ARG A 146 26.54 10.90 -22.48
N LEU A 147 25.62 11.78 -22.08
CA LEU A 147 24.76 11.58 -20.91
C LEU A 147 23.78 10.42 -21.09
N SER A 148 23.23 10.25 -22.30
CA SER A 148 22.35 9.13 -22.63
C SER A 148 23.10 7.79 -22.60
N ALA A 149 24.33 7.77 -23.12
CA ALA A 149 25.18 6.59 -23.21
C ALA A 149 25.83 6.20 -21.87
N ALA A 150 25.99 7.14 -20.93
CA ALA A 150 26.65 6.87 -19.66
C ALA A 150 26.02 5.69 -18.91
N ARG A 151 26.85 4.69 -18.57
CA ARG A 151 26.50 3.54 -17.73
C ARG A 151 27.49 3.45 -16.60
N VAL A 152 26.96 3.22 -15.40
CA VAL A 152 27.76 2.91 -14.21
C VAL A 152 27.28 1.55 -13.76
N ALA A 153 28.21 0.65 -13.46
CA ALA A 153 27.90 -0.65 -12.89
C ALA A 153 27.01 -0.44 -11.67
N LYS A 154 25.80 -1.03 -11.68
CA LYS A 154 25.00 -1.07 -10.47
C LYS A 154 25.64 -2.09 -9.54
N ASN A 155 25.90 -1.69 -8.29
CA ASN A 155 26.12 -2.64 -7.21
C ASN A 155 24.77 -3.29 -6.86
N ASP A 156 24.29 -4.18 -7.74
CA ASP A 156 23.09 -4.99 -7.54
C ASP A 156 23.53 -6.37 -7.03
N ALA A 157 24.12 -6.44 -5.82
CA ALA A 157 24.08 -7.71 -5.10
C ALA A 157 22.59 -8.03 -4.89
N SER A 158 22.09 -9.08 -5.55
CA SER A 158 20.67 -9.44 -5.49
C SER A 158 20.32 -9.83 -4.06
N GLU A 159 19.61 -8.95 -3.35
CA GLU A 159 19.11 -9.28 -2.02
C GLU A 159 18.10 -10.43 -2.14
N THR A 160 18.34 -11.52 -1.41
CA THR A 160 17.45 -12.69 -1.32
C THR A 160 16.44 -12.54 -0.19
N SER A 161 15.41 -13.39 -0.15
CA SER A 161 14.45 -13.42 0.95
C SER A 161 15.13 -13.84 2.25
N TYR A 162 14.52 -13.46 3.39
CA TYR A 162 14.77 -14.14 4.66
C TYR A 162 14.24 -15.56 4.62
N SER A 163 14.90 -16.47 5.33
CA SER A 163 14.32 -17.77 5.65
C SER A 163 13.01 -17.58 6.44
N GLU A 164 12.18 -18.62 6.49
CA GLU A 164 10.96 -18.57 7.31
C GLU A 164 11.28 -18.32 8.80
N ALA A 165 12.31 -18.98 9.32
CA ALA A 165 12.73 -18.82 10.71
C ALA A 165 13.25 -17.41 11.01
N GLU A 166 14.03 -16.81 10.09
CA GLU A 166 14.50 -15.42 10.22
C GLU A 166 13.33 -14.44 10.17
N PHE A 167 12.41 -14.62 9.22
CA PHE A 167 11.23 -13.78 9.08
C PHE A 167 10.36 -13.83 10.33
N ASN A 168 10.07 -15.03 10.84
CA ASN A 168 9.30 -15.22 12.07
C ASN A 168 9.99 -14.60 13.29
N ARG A 169 11.33 -14.67 13.42
CA ARG A 169 12.09 -13.98 14.47
C ARG A 169 11.96 -12.46 14.38
N ILE A 170 12.07 -11.89 13.18
CA ILE A 170 11.93 -10.43 12.98
C ILE A 170 10.53 -9.98 13.39
N LEU A 171 9.48 -10.65 12.90
CA LEU A 171 8.10 -10.27 13.23
C LEU A 171 7.76 -10.55 14.70
N GLY A 172 8.25 -11.66 15.25
CA GLY A 172 8.11 -11.99 16.67
C GLY A 172 8.72 -10.93 17.57
N ARG A 173 9.96 -10.50 17.29
CA ARG A 173 10.62 -9.42 18.04
C ARG A 173 9.84 -8.11 17.96
N ALA A 174 9.38 -7.73 16.77
CA ALA A 174 8.61 -6.50 16.60
C ALA A 174 7.29 -6.53 17.40
N ARG A 175 6.58 -7.66 17.39
CA ARG A 175 5.36 -7.85 18.20
C ARG A 175 5.64 -7.73 19.70
N THR A 176 6.68 -8.39 20.19
CA THR A 176 7.07 -8.32 21.61
C THR A 176 7.35 -6.88 22.06
N GLU A 177 8.12 -6.12 21.28
CA GLU A 177 8.42 -4.72 21.62
C GLU A 177 7.18 -3.83 21.62
N LEU A 178 6.27 -4.02 20.65
CA LEU A 178 5.03 -3.23 20.58
C LEU A 178 4.04 -3.58 21.69
N ARG A 179 3.95 -4.85 22.09
CA ARG A 179 3.15 -5.26 23.26
C ARG A 179 3.71 -4.69 24.55
N ALA A 180 5.03 -4.65 24.69
CA ALA A 180 5.69 -4.01 25.82
C ALA A 180 5.43 -2.49 25.83
N ALA A 181 5.50 -1.83 24.68
CA ALA A 181 5.15 -0.42 24.53
C ALA A 181 3.68 -0.14 24.91
N ALA A 182 2.76 -0.98 24.44
CA ALA A 182 1.34 -0.88 24.76
C ALA A 182 1.09 -1.02 26.26
N THR A 183 1.68 -2.02 26.89
CA THR A 183 1.59 -2.25 28.33
C THR A 183 2.14 -1.07 29.12
N ARG A 184 3.33 -0.57 28.74
CA ARG A 184 3.98 0.58 29.37
C ARG A 184 3.10 1.84 29.28
N ILE A 185 2.61 2.17 28.09
CA ILE A 185 1.84 3.40 27.84
C ILE A 185 0.47 3.34 28.52
N ARG A 186 -0.23 2.20 28.43
CA ARG A 186 -1.52 2.02 29.12
C ARG A 186 -1.38 2.10 30.64
N SER A 187 -0.34 1.49 31.22
CA SER A 187 -0.08 1.59 32.66
C SER A 187 0.27 3.00 33.09
N ALA A 188 1.07 3.73 32.31
CA ALA A 188 1.36 5.14 32.59
C ALA A 188 0.12 6.05 32.50
N ASN A 189 -0.76 5.81 31.52
CA ASN A 189 -2.02 6.54 31.40
C ASN A 189 -2.91 6.30 32.64
N ARG A 190 -3.06 5.05 33.09
CA ARG A 190 -3.82 4.72 34.31
C ARG A 190 -3.23 5.39 35.55
N LEU A 191 -1.91 5.37 35.71
CA LEU A 191 -1.24 6.06 36.82
C LEU A 191 -1.50 7.57 36.76
N LEU A 192 -1.37 8.19 35.59
CA LEU A 192 -1.60 9.62 35.42
C LEU A 192 -3.05 10.01 35.76
N GLU A 193 -4.03 9.20 35.35
CA GLU A 193 -5.45 9.38 35.72
C GLU A 193 -5.64 9.27 37.24
N GLN A 194 -5.17 8.18 37.85
CA GLN A 194 -5.25 7.98 39.31
C GLN A 194 -4.57 9.10 40.10
N TRP A 195 -3.42 9.59 39.63
CA TRP A 195 -2.69 10.69 40.26
C TRP A 195 -3.45 12.01 40.17
N ARG A 196 -4.06 12.31 39.01
CA ARG A 196 -4.90 13.51 38.81
C ARG A 196 -6.16 13.50 39.67
N ASP A 197 -6.71 12.31 39.92
CA ASP A 197 -7.87 12.11 40.78
C ASP A 197 -7.52 12.11 42.28
N GLY A 198 -6.24 12.27 42.63
CA GLY A 198 -5.76 12.26 44.02
C GLY A 198 -5.71 10.87 44.66
N GLY A 199 -5.80 9.80 43.86
CA GLY A 199 -5.75 8.41 44.31
C GLY A 199 -4.35 7.88 44.62
N VAL A 200 -3.30 8.67 44.35
CA VAL A 200 -1.91 8.36 44.70
C VAL A 200 -1.48 9.31 45.81
N ASP A 201 -1.24 8.79 47.01
CA ASP A 201 -0.87 9.62 48.17
C ASP A 201 0.64 9.84 48.23
N GLN A 202 1.04 11.09 48.48
CA GLN A 202 2.45 11.48 48.48
C GLN A 202 3.23 10.90 49.67
N SER A 203 2.56 10.68 50.81
CA SER A 203 3.19 10.19 52.04
C SER A 203 3.37 8.67 52.04
N THR A 204 2.38 7.93 51.51
CA THR A 204 2.42 6.46 51.43
C THR A 204 3.17 5.99 50.19
N ASP A 205 3.00 6.65 49.04
CA ASP A 205 3.50 6.20 47.74
C ASP A 205 4.39 7.26 47.04
N PRO A 206 5.48 7.72 47.69
CA PRO A 206 6.23 8.90 47.23
C PRO A 206 6.90 8.73 45.87
N ILE A 207 7.29 7.51 45.49
CA ILE A 207 7.93 7.23 44.20
C ILE A 207 6.89 7.29 43.08
N GLU A 208 5.74 6.66 43.29
CA GLU A 208 4.65 6.64 42.32
C GLU A 208 4.01 8.02 42.16
N TRP A 209 3.90 8.77 43.26
CA TRP A 209 3.50 10.18 43.24
C TRP A 209 4.48 11.06 42.44
N GLU A 210 5.80 10.89 42.65
CA GLU A 210 6.82 11.61 41.88
C GLU A 210 6.72 11.29 40.38
N LEU A 211 6.46 10.03 40.02
CA LEU A 211 6.26 9.62 38.63
C LEU A 211 4.98 10.25 38.06
N GLY A 212 3.85 10.21 38.79
CA GLY A 212 2.60 10.85 38.37
C GLY A 212 2.76 12.35 38.09
N TRP A 213 3.49 13.06 38.96
CA TRP A 213 3.85 14.47 38.74
C TRP A 213 4.70 14.68 37.47
N LEU A 214 5.68 13.83 37.22
CA LEU A 214 6.49 13.88 36.00
C LEU A 214 5.65 13.62 34.75
N LEU A 215 4.75 12.62 34.81
CA LEU A 215 3.86 12.29 33.71
C LEU A 215 2.88 13.43 33.41
N ASP A 216 2.34 14.10 34.43
CA ASP A 216 1.48 15.26 34.24
C ASP A 216 2.23 16.42 33.57
N HIS A 217 3.45 16.71 34.02
CA HIS A 217 4.28 17.73 33.38
C HIS A 217 4.58 17.40 31.92
N VAL A 218 4.96 16.16 31.62
CA VAL A 218 5.21 15.70 30.24
C VAL A 218 3.93 15.73 29.39
N ASP A 219 2.77 15.44 29.99
CA ASP A 219 1.48 15.49 29.30
C ASP A 219 1.00 16.91 29.03
N ARG A 220 1.51 17.91 29.73
CA ARG A 220 1.17 19.33 29.50
C ARG A 220 2.18 20.00 28.58
N GLU A 221 3.45 19.87 28.89
CA GLU A 221 4.54 20.62 28.27
C GLU A 221 5.21 19.87 27.11
N GLY A 222 5.01 18.56 27.00
CA GLY A 222 5.65 17.74 25.95
C GLY A 222 7.15 17.53 26.15
N ASP A 223 7.68 17.85 27.32
CA ASP A 223 9.08 17.67 27.72
C ASP A 223 9.17 17.48 29.24
N VAL A 224 10.34 17.09 29.75
CA VAL A 224 10.57 16.92 31.20
C VAL A 224 10.99 18.24 31.89
N PRO A 225 10.68 18.42 33.18
CA PRO A 225 11.03 19.64 33.89
C PRO A 225 12.54 19.73 34.15
N ARG A 226 13.17 20.90 33.85
CA ARG A 226 14.64 21.10 33.98
C ARG A 226 15.07 22.05 35.08
N VAL A 227 14.29 23.11 35.35
CA VAL A 227 14.75 24.27 36.15
C VAL A 227 13.89 24.52 37.40
N SER A 228 12.70 23.91 37.48
CA SER A 228 11.77 24.11 38.58
C SER A 228 12.18 23.34 39.83
N ALA A 229 11.94 23.96 41.00
CA ALA A 229 12.03 23.28 42.28
C ALA A 229 10.70 22.53 42.54
N VAL A 230 10.81 21.28 42.93
CA VAL A 230 9.67 20.41 43.28
C VAL A 230 9.73 20.16 44.77
N ARG A 231 8.59 19.95 45.43
CA ARG A 231 8.53 19.57 46.85
C ARG A 231 7.96 18.16 47.05
N PRO A 232 8.61 17.09 46.55
CA PRO A 232 8.22 15.74 46.93
C PRO A 232 8.41 15.58 48.45
N ASN A 233 7.33 15.22 49.14
CA ASN A 233 7.26 15.01 50.59
C ASN A 233 7.69 16.24 51.41
N GLY A 234 7.33 17.44 50.94
CA GLY A 234 7.66 18.70 51.60
C GLY A 234 9.13 19.14 51.49
N LYS A 235 10.03 18.34 50.89
CA LYS A 235 11.46 18.67 50.72
C LYS A 235 11.73 19.29 49.35
N LYS A 236 12.33 20.49 49.32
CA LYS A 236 12.72 21.16 48.06
C LYS A 236 13.81 20.34 47.34
N ARG A 237 13.52 19.87 46.13
CA ARG A 237 14.46 19.16 45.24
C ARG A 237 14.50 19.84 43.86
N SER A 238 15.63 19.71 43.17
CA SER A 238 15.72 20.07 41.76
C SER A 238 14.95 19.05 40.91
N ALA A 239 14.14 19.52 39.95
CA ALA A 239 13.44 18.68 39.00
C ALA A 239 14.38 17.72 38.25
N ALA A 240 15.61 18.16 37.93
CA ALA A 240 16.60 17.33 37.25
C ALA A 240 17.01 16.08 38.06
N ILE A 241 17.04 16.18 39.40
CA ILE A 241 17.34 15.05 40.29
C ILE A 241 16.19 14.04 40.27
N VAL A 242 14.94 14.53 40.32
CA VAL A 242 13.75 13.67 40.24
C VAL A 242 13.71 12.96 38.89
N VAL A 243 13.94 13.69 37.79
CA VAL A 243 14.07 13.14 36.44
C VAL A 243 15.15 12.05 36.38
N GLY A 244 16.33 12.29 36.95
CA GLY A 244 17.42 11.32 36.99
C GLY A 244 17.07 10.04 37.77
N ARG A 245 16.38 10.16 38.91
CA ARG A 245 15.92 9.02 39.71
C ARG A 245 14.93 8.12 38.97
N HIS A 246 14.13 8.70 38.08
CA HIS A 246 13.14 7.98 37.25
C HIS A 246 13.70 7.58 35.87
N GLY A 247 15.03 7.45 35.75
CA GLY A 247 15.68 6.92 34.54
C GLY A 247 15.92 7.96 33.43
N GLY A 248 15.78 9.25 33.74
CA GLY A 248 16.08 10.35 32.83
C GLY A 248 14.99 10.64 31.79
N SER A 249 15.20 11.71 31.02
CA SER A 249 14.23 12.20 30.01
C SER A 249 13.76 11.12 29.03
N PRO A 250 14.63 10.24 28.46
CA PRO A 250 14.18 9.23 27.52
C PRO A 250 13.17 8.25 28.11
N THR A 251 13.38 7.83 29.36
CA THR A 251 12.53 6.87 30.07
C THR A 251 11.19 7.49 30.41
N ILE A 252 11.19 8.69 30.98
CA ILE A 252 9.97 9.41 31.36
C ILE A 252 9.11 9.71 30.12
N MET A 253 9.72 10.19 29.04
CA MET A 253 8.99 10.46 27.80
C MET A 253 8.40 9.17 27.18
N ALA A 254 9.10 8.04 27.29
CA ALA A 254 8.62 6.75 26.76
C ALA A 254 7.37 6.23 27.49
N HIS A 255 7.09 6.68 28.71
CA HIS A 255 5.85 6.31 29.41
C HIS A 255 4.60 6.81 28.70
N LEU A 256 4.62 7.98 28.05
CA LEU A 256 3.43 8.53 27.37
C LEU A 256 3.49 8.49 25.85
N TYR A 257 4.66 8.22 25.26
CA TYR A 257 4.85 8.24 23.81
C TYR A 257 5.59 7.02 23.28
N PRO A 258 5.28 6.58 22.04
CA PRO A 258 6.11 5.62 21.33
C PRO A 258 7.53 6.15 21.16
N THR A 259 8.50 5.29 21.34
CA THR A 259 9.89 5.60 21.06
C THR A 259 10.20 5.46 19.57
N TYR A 260 11.27 6.11 19.14
CA TYR A 260 11.77 5.98 17.78
C TYR A 260 12.10 4.52 17.38
N MET A 261 12.54 3.67 18.30
CA MET A 261 12.81 2.25 18.02
C MET A 261 11.52 1.42 17.89
N GLU A 262 10.51 1.70 18.70
CA GLU A 262 9.19 1.05 18.61
C GLU A 262 8.48 1.37 17.29
N ILE A 263 8.65 2.60 16.78
CA ILE A 263 8.20 2.94 15.43
C ILE A 263 8.96 2.14 14.36
N GLY A 264 10.25 1.84 14.58
CA GLY A 264 10.99 0.92 13.73
C GLY A 264 10.41 -0.50 13.73
N ALA A 265 10.07 -1.04 14.90
CA ALA A 265 9.37 -2.32 15.04
C ALA A 265 8.02 -2.30 14.31
N ALA A 266 7.21 -1.26 14.51
CA ALA A 266 5.92 -1.08 13.84
C ALA A 266 6.04 -1.06 12.32
N VAL A 267 7.04 -0.34 11.78
CA VAL A 267 7.29 -0.30 10.33
C VAL A 267 7.72 -1.67 9.80
N ALA A 268 8.58 -2.40 10.52
CA ALA A 268 8.99 -3.74 10.14
C ALA A 268 7.78 -4.69 10.07
N LEU A 269 6.95 -4.66 11.12
CA LEU A 269 5.76 -5.49 11.23
C LEU A 269 4.71 -5.14 10.18
N MET A 270 4.43 -3.86 9.95
CA MET A 270 3.48 -3.43 8.90
C MET A 270 3.93 -3.88 7.50
N ILE A 271 5.23 -3.82 7.19
CA ILE A 271 5.75 -4.37 5.93
C ILE A 271 5.58 -5.89 5.90
N GLY A 272 5.87 -6.58 7.01
CA GLY A 272 5.75 -8.04 7.13
C GLY A 272 4.32 -8.57 7.10
N LEU A 273 3.32 -7.75 7.43
CA LEU A 273 1.90 -8.14 7.41
C LEU A 273 1.18 -7.74 6.11
N THR A 274 1.68 -6.73 5.40
CA THR A 274 0.99 -6.18 4.22
C THR A 274 1.76 -6.39 2.91
N GLY A 275 3.08 -6.62 2.99
CA GLY A 275 3.97 -6.67 1.85
C GLY A 275 4.20 -5.32 1.18
N HIS A 276 3.69 -4.20 1.70
CA HIS A 276 3.83 -2.89 1.07
C HIS A 276 5.27 -2.35 1.14
N ASN A 277 5.57 -1.39 0.27
CA ASN A 277 6.91 -0.79 0.24
C ASN A 277 7.10 0.16 1.42
N LEU A 278 8.33 0.25 1.95
CA LEU A 278 8.67 1.21 3.01
C LEU A 278 8.21 2.63 2.71
N GLY A 279 8.37 3.09 1.47
CA GLY A 279 7.91 4.43 1.07
C GLY A 279 6.40 4.64 1.23
N THR A 280 5.60 3.61 0.96
CA THR A 280 4.14 3.63 1.13
C THR A 280 3.78 3.51 2.60
N VAL A 281 4.40 2.57 3.32
CA VAL A 281 4.15 2.34 4.76
C VAL A 281 4.47 3.61 5.56
N ARG A 282 5.62 4.23 5.35
CA ARG A 282 6.00 5.50 6.01
C ARG A 282 4.99 6.63 5.83
N ALA A 283 4.37 6.69 4.66
CA ALA A 283 3.45 7.76 4.30
C ALA A 283 2.01 7.49 4.78
N ALA A 284 1.78 6.38 5.50
CA ALA A 284 0.47 6.06 6.03
C ALA A 284 0.02 7.10 7.06
N THR A 285 -1.24 7.48 6.98
CA THR A 285 -1.88 8.43 7.87
C THR A 285 -2.94 7.74 8.74
N VAL A 286 -3.48 8.50 9.70
CA VAL A 286 -4.59 8.07 10.55
C VAL A 286 -5.97 8.17 9.87
N GLN A 287 -6.02 8.74 8.66
CA GLN A 287 -7.25 8.87 7.88
C GLN A 287 -7.68 7.49 7.40
N HIS A 288 -8.92 7.13 7.75
CA HIS A 288 -9.47 5.83 7.41
C HIS A 288 -10.99 5.84 7.33
N HIS A 289 -11.51 4.81 6.67
CA HIS A 289 -12.94 4.51 6.61
C HIS A 289 -13.20 3.10 7.15
N ARG A 290 -14.24 2.94 7.98
CA ARG A 290 -14.70 1.64 8.50
C ARG A 290 -15.99 1.22 7.77
N PRO A 291 -15.89 0.39 6.70
CA PRO A 291 -17.06 -0.05 5.94
C PRO A 291 -17.85 -1.16 6.63
N ASP A 292 -17.28 -1.78 7.66
CA ASP A 292 -17.78 -2.97 8.33
C ASP A 292 -18.94 -2.68 9.28
N ALA A 293 -19.07 -1.46 9.81
CA ALA A 293 -20.16 -1.00 10.69
C ALA A 293 -20.56 -2.01 11.79
N GLU A 294 -19.62 -2.88 12.18
CA GLU A 294 -19.82 -3.97 13.15
C GLU A 294 -20.85 -5.05 12.71
N ALA A 295 -21.10 -5.19 11.41
CA ALA A 295 -22.03 -6.14 10.79
C ALA A 295 -21.58 -7.62 10.82
N GLY A 296 -20.74 -8.03 11.78
CA GLY A 296 -20.36 -9.43 12.04
C GLY A 296 -19.23 -10.04 11.19
N GLY A 297 -18.71 -9.32 10.18
CA GLY A 297 -17.53 -9.73 9.40
C GLY A 297 -16.18 -9.47 10.12
N PRO A 298 -15.04 -9.92 9.55
CA PRO A 298 -13.73 -9.55 10.07
C PRO A 298 -13.54 -8.04 10.01
N ALA A 299 -13.17 -7.45 11.15
CA ALA A 299 -13.04 -6.00 11.27
C ALA A 299 -12.09 -5.46 10.20
N THR A 300 -12.47 -4.38 9.50
CA THR A 300 -11.73 -3.90 8.34
C THR A 300 -11.63 -2.38 8.37
N VAL A 301 -10.41 -1.88 8.18
CA VAL A 301 -10.12 -0.47 7.99
C VAL A 301 -9.65 -0.25 6.56
N LEU A 302 -10.31 0.65 5.83
CA LEU A 302 -9.84 1.12 4.54
C LEU A 302 -8.98 2.37 4.74
N VAL A 303 -7.73 2.31 4.29
CA VAL A 303 -6.78 3.43 4.35
C VAL A 303 -6.38 3.86 2.94
N ASP A 304 -6.25 5.15 2.72
CA ASP A 304 -5.78 5.68 1.44
C ASP A 304 -4.26 5.85 1.47
N TRP A 305 -3.57 5.01 0.73
CA TRP A 305 -2.11 4.99 0.63
C TRP A 305 -1.63 5.43 -0.74
N LEU A 306 -0.55 6.21 -0.75
CA LEU A 306 0.07 6.72 -1.98
C LEU A 306 1.33 5.92 -2.35
N LYS A 307 1.40 5.53 -3.62
CA LYS A 307 2.59 4.95 -4.26
C LYS A 307 2.90 5.72 -5.56
N PRO A 308 3.64 6.84 -5.48
CA PRO A 308 3.86 7.75 -6.61
C PRO A 308 4.38 7.10 -7.89
N ARG A 309 5.23 6.06 -7.75
CA ARG A 309 5.82 5.31 -8.86
C ARG A 309 4.84 4.42 -9.65
N ARG A 310 3.56 4.35 -9.28
CA ARG A 310 2.53 3.68 -10.10
C ARG A 310 1.98 4.57 -11.22
N GLY A 311 2.45 5.81 -11.32
CA GLY A 311 2.00 6.78 -12.32
C GLY A 311 0.80 7.60 -11.83
N PRO A 312 0.45 8.68 -12.54
CA PRO A 312 -0.50 9.70 -12.08
C PRO A 312 -1.89 9.14 -11.78
N HIS A 313 -2.39 8.17 -12.57
CA HIS A 313 -3.75 7.65 -12.42
C HIS A 313 -3.87 6.45 -11.46
N ARG A 314 -2.74 5.90 -10.99
CA ARG A 314 -2.71 4.66 -10.17
C ARG A 314 -1.91 4.84 -8.87
N ALA A 315 -1.45 6.05 -8.57
CA ALA A 315 -0.66 6.34 -7.38
C ALA A 315 -1.46 6.16 -6.09
N ALA A 316 -2.70 6.65 -6.05
CA ALA A 316 -3.62 6.45 -4.94
C ALA A 316 -4.13 5.00 -4.90
N MET A 317 -4.22 4.45 -3.69
CA MET A 317 -4.66 3.08 -3.43
C MET A 317 -5.48 3.09 -2.16
N THR A 318 -6.71 2.62 -2.23
CA THR A 318 -7.46 2.24 -1.03
C THR A 318 -7.02 0.84 -0.64
N VAL A 319 -6.40 0.71 0.53
CA VAL A 319 -5.83 -0.54 1.03
C VAL A 319 -6.71 -1.04 2.19
N PRO A 320 -7.26 -2.26 2.10
CA PRO A 320 -7.96 -2.87 3.22
C PRO A 320 -6.96 -3.45 4.22
N LEU A 321 -7.00 -2.98 5.46
CA LEU A 321 -6.35 -3.57 6.62
C LEU A 321 -7.40 -4.37 7.38
N GLN A 322 -7.39 -5.69 7.19
CA GLN A 322 -8.38 -6.58 7.80
C GLN A 322 -7.82 -7.19 9.09
N ASP A 323 -8.73 -7.56 9.99
CA ASP A 323 -8.41 -8.32 11.19
C ASP A 323 -8.31 -9.81 10.91
N LEU A 324 -7.45 -10.10 9.94
CA LEU A 324 -7.05 -11.43 9.52
C LEU A 324 -5.54 -11.44 9.35
N THR A 325 -4.91 -12.56 9.71
CA THR A 325 -3.51 -12.79 9.38
C THR A 325 -3.35 -12.82 7.86
N PRO A 326 -2.14 -12.67 7.32
CA PRO A 326 -1.92 -12.82 5.88
C PRO A 326 -2.44 -14.15 5.30
N ASP A 327 -2.50 -15.19 6.12
CA ASP A 327 -3.03 -16.54 5.82
C ASP A 327 -4.55 -16.67 6.00
N GLY A 328 -5.23 -15.66 6.53
CA GLY A 328 -6.70 -15.62 6.66
C GLY A 328 -7.23 -16.08 8.02
N GLU A 329 -6.38 -16.25 9.03
CA GLU A 329 -6.77 -16.63 10.38
C GLU A 329 -7.18 -15.41 11.22
N ARG A 330 -8.05 -15.60 12.22
CA ARG A 330 -8.38 -14.53 13.18
C ARG A 330 -7.33 -14.46 14.29
N PRO A 331 -7.02 -13.27 14.82
CA PRO A 331 -6.10 -13.16 15.95
C PRO A 331 -6.72 -13.78 17.20
N SER A 332 -5.87 -14.32 18.07
CA SER A 332 -6.28 -14.86 19.38
C SER A 332 -6.73 -13.77 20.36
N GLY A 333 -6.37 -12.51 20.11
CA GLY A 333 -6.77 -11.36 20.91
C GLY A 333 -6.32 -10.04 20.29
N ARG A 334 -6.84 -8.94 20.84
CA ARG A 334 -6.61 -7.56 20.34
C ARG A 334 -5.12 -7.23 20.14
N ASP A 335 -4.27 -7.62 21.09
CA ASP A 335 -2.84 -7.30 21.09
C ASP A 335 -1.96 -8.45 20.57
N ASP A 336 -2.53 -9.42 19.83
CA ASP A 336 -1.71 -10.44 19.17
C ASP A 336 -0.87 -9.84 18.03
N LEU A 337 -1.28 -8.71 17.45
CA LEU A 337 -0.53 -7.97 16.44
C LEU A 337 -0.05 -8.83 15.27
N THR A 338 -0.82 -9.88 14.96
CA THR A 338 -0.65 -10.79 13.82
C THR A 338 -1.44 -10.32 12.60
N THR A 339 -2.26 -9.28 12.76
CA THR A 339 -3.09 -8.69 11.71
C THR A 339 -2.71 -7.23 11.45
N PRO A 340 -2.80 -6.74 10.20
CA PRO A 340 -2.54 -5.34 9.90
C PRO A 340 -3.58 -4.40 10.55
N PHE A 341 -4.82 -4.86 10.76
CA PHE A 341 -5.85 -4.12 11.50
C PHE A 341 -5.46 -3.91 12.96
N GLY A 342 -5.05 -4.97 13.66
CA GLY A 342 -4.67 -4.90 15.08
C GLY A 342 -3.47 -3.96 15.26
N LEU A 343 -2.48 -4.05 14.38
CA LEU A 343 -1.34 -3.13 14.39
C LEU A 343 -1.75 -1.68 14.11
N TYR A 344 -2.58 -1.43 13.09
CA TYR A 344 -3.04 -0.08 12.77
C TYR A 344 -3.78 0.56 13.94
N THR A 345 -4.71 -0.18 14.54
CA THR A 345 -5.50 0.25 15.70
C THR A 345 -4.61 0.53 16.91
N LEU A 346 -3.61 -0.31 17.17
CA LEU A 346 -2.64 -0.06 18.23
C LEU A 346 -1.86 1.25 17.96
N LEU A 347 -1.43 1.51 16.73
CA LEU A 347 -0.71 2.76 16.42
C LEU A 347 -1.60 4.01 16.51
N LEU A 348 -2.90 3.88 16.25
CA LEU A 348 -3.89 4.93 16.53
C LEU A 348 -4.00 5.22 18.02
N GLU A 349 -3.96 4.19 18.85
CA GLU A 349 -3.97 4.33 20.31
C GLU A 349 -2.67 4.95 20.82
N LEU A 350 -1.52 4.30 20.58
CA LEU A 350 -0.24 4.70 21.18
C LEU A 350 0.24 6.07 20.70
N GLY A 351 -0.03 6.43 19.45
CA GLY A 351 0.38 7.72 18.90
C GLY A 351 -0.57 8.88 19.21
N HIS A 352 -1.71 8.66 19.88
CA HIS A 352 -2.77 9.66 19.99
C HIS A 352 -2.28 10.97 20.62
N ARG A 353 -1.65 10.92 21.79
CA ARG A 353 -1.14 12.11 22.49
C ARG A 353 -0.09 12.87 21.67
N ALA A 354 0.83 12.15 21.03
CA ALA A 354 1.87 12.76 20.20
C ALA A 354 1.28 13.48 18.97
N ARG A 355 0.22 12.93 18.37
CA ARG A 355 -0.51 13.60 17.28
C ARG A 355 -1.26 14.84 17.74
N LEU A 356 -1.93 14.80 18.89
CA LEU A 356 -2.59 15.99 19.45
C LEU A 356 -1.63 17.16 19.64
N ARG A 357 -0.40 16.88 20.11
CA ARG A 357 0.64 17.93 20.28
C ARG A 357 1.21 18.46 18.98
N THR A 358 1.42 17.57 18.01
CA THR A 358 2.11 17.92 16.76
C THR A 358 1.16 18.41 15.67
N GLY A 359 -0.14 18.21 15.83
CA GLY A 359 -1.14 18.46 14.79
C GLY A 359 -1.00 17.54 13.58
N SER A 360 -0.19 16.47 13.66
CA SER A 360 0.10 15.59 12.53
C SER A 360 -0.93 14.49 12.36
N ASP A 361 -1.23 14.15 11.11
CA ASP A 361 -2.05 13.02 10.71
C ASP A 361 -1.22 11.75 10.44
N SER A 362 0.09 11.78 10.64
CA SER A 362 0.98 10.63 10.41
C SER A 362 0.61 9.47 11.33
N LEU A 363 0.52 8.26 10.78
CA LEU A 363 0.31 7.05 11.58
C LEU A 363 1.52 6.80 12.51
N TYR A 364 2.72 7.14 12.04
CA TYR A 364 3.98 6.90 12.73
C TYR A 364 4.49 8.18 13.36
N VAL A 365 4.23 8.33 14.65
CA VAL A 365 4.75 9.41 15.49
C VAL A 365 5.61 8.83 16.60
N ALA A 366 6.76 9.43 16.84
CA ALA A 366 7.69 8.99 17.88
C ALA A 366 8.26 10.18 18.64
N PHE A 367 8.70 9.93 19.87
CA PHE A 367 9.64 10.80 20.54
C PHE A 367 11.07 10.26 20.37
N THR A 368 12.04 11.15 20.16
CA THR A 368 13.48 10.82 20.20
C THR A 368 14.24 11.75 21.13
N HIS A 369 15.15 11.16 21.90
CA HIS A 369 16.11 11.88 22.73
C HIS A 369 17.42 12.21 22.01
N ARG A 370 17.62 11.69 20.78
CA ARG A 370 18.80 11.95 19.95
C ARG A 370 18.42 12.85 18.77
N GLY A 371 19.10 13.99 18.65
CA GLY A 371 19.09 14.83 17.45
C GLY A 371 19.98 14.23 16.36
N ASN A 372 19.66 14.51 15.09
CA ASN A 372 20.43 14.01 13.93
C ASN A 372 21.52 14.99 13.44
N GLY A 373 21.89 15.98 14.26
CA GLY A 373 22.96 16.93 13.95
C GLY A 373 22.54 18.05 12.98
N ARG A 374 22.74 19.28 13.43
CA ARG A 374 22.49 20.62 12.84
C ARG A 374 21.07 21.18 12.98
N GLY A 375 20.97 22.40 13.52
CA GLY A 375 19.74 23.22 13.56
C GLY A 375 18.80 22.92 14.74
N ALA A 376 17.55 23.41 14.65
CA ALA A 376 16.47 23.30 15.65
C ALA A 376 16.04 21.85 16.05
N ASP A 377 16.82 20.84 15.64
CA ASP A 377 16.62 19.41 15.85
C ASP A 377 17.27 18.91 17.16
N MET A 378 16.79 19.44 18.29
CA MET A 378 17.00 18.84 19.61
C MET A 378 16.07 17.61 19.83
N ALA A 379 16.17 16.98 21.01
CA ALA A 379 15.20 15.98 21.46
C ALA A 379 13.77 16.47 21.22
N GLY A 380 12.88 15.60 20.74
CA GLY A 380 11.52 16.02 20.41
C GLY A 380 10.72 15.00 19.62
N PHE A 381 9.51 15.41 19.25
CA PHE A 381 8.60 14.61 18.44
C PHE A 381 9.09 14.50 16.99
N ARG A 382 8.82 13.35 16.38
CA ARG A 382 9.10 13.02 14.99
C ARG A 382 7.82 12.51 14.36
N VAL A 383 7.36 13.21 13.34
CA VAL A 383 6.15 12.89 12.57
C VAL A 383 6.47 12.26 11.22
N GLN A 384 7.77 12.08 10.93
CA GLN A 384 8.26 11.45 9.71
C GLN A 384 9.20 10.29 10.04
N VAL A 385 9.05 9.20 9.28
CA VAL A 385 9.91 8.03 9.39
C VAL A 385 11.09 8.17 8.41
N PRO A 386 12.36 8.09 8.83
CA PRO A 386 13.47 8.13 7.87
C PRO A 386 13.65 6.80 7.15
N LYS A 387 14.36 6.81 6.00
CA LYS A 387 14.63 5.60 5.20
C LYS A 387 15.47 4.57 5.98
N SER A 388 16.26 5.04 6.93
CA SER A 388 17.17 4.27 7.77
C SER A 388 16.53 3.69 9.03
N ILE A 389 15.22 3.87 9.26
CA ILE A 389 14.56 3.41 10.51
C ILE A 389 14.82 1.93 10.81
N LEU A 390 14.74 1.06 9.81
CA LEU A 390 14.94 -0.39 9.97
C LEU A 390 16.41 -0.76 10.19
N LEU A 391 17.34 0.06 9.70
CA LEU A 391 18.76 -0.12 9.98
C LEU A 391 19.04 0.14 11.46
N PHE A 392 18.47 1.22 12.01
CA PHE A 392 18.64 1.55 13.42
C PHE A 392 17.95 0.53 14.33
N TRP A 393 16.69 0.21 14.05
CA TRP A 393 15.96 -0.79 14.82
C TRP A 393 16.60 -2.18 14.73
N GLY A 394 16.95 -2.65 13.53
CA GLY A 394 17.61 -3.94 13.35
C GLY A 394 18.96 -4.03 14.07
N GLY A 395 19.74 -2.94 14.06
CA GLY A 395 20.99 -2.84 14.81
C GLY A 395 20.80 -2.93 16.33
N GLN A 396 19.71 -2.38 16.86
CA GLN A 396 19.35 -2.47 18.29
C GLN A 396 18.69 -3.80 18.66
N ALA A 397 17.97 -4.42 17.73
CA ALA A 397 17.33 -5.71 17.94
C ALA A 397 18.35 -6.86 18.05
N GLN A 398 19.48 -6.76 17.33
CA GLN A 398 20.57 -7.74 17.31
C GLN A 398 20.10 -9.19 17.11
N LEU A 399 19.19 -9.40 16.16
CA LEU A 399 18.63 -10.73 15.90
C LEU A 399 19.68 -11.67 15.28
N PRO A 400 19.81 -12.92 15.75
CA PRO A 400 20.72 -13.90 15.17
C PRO A 400 20.23 -14.31 13.78
N ALA A 401 21.13 -14.43 12.81
CA ALA A 401 20.88 -14.98 11.48
C ALA A 401 20.93 -16.51 11.51
N ASP A 402 20.40 -17.17 10.48
CA ASP A 402 20.55 -18.63 10.32
C ASP A 402 21.96 -19.03 9.89
N GLU A 403 22.61 -18.17 9.11
CA GLU A 403 24.00 -18.37 8.73
C GLU A 403 24.90 -18.20 9.96
N VAL A 404 25.78 -19.18 10.16
CA VAL A 404 26.77 -19.22 11.22
C VAL A 404 28.12 -18.83 10.63
N ASP A 405 28.86 -18.00 11.36
CA ASP A 405 30.22 -17.63 11.00
C ASP A 405 31.14 -18.87 11.06
N PRO A 406 31.82 -19.25 9.95
CA PRO A 406 32.61 -20.48 9.90
C PRO A 406 33.81 -20.50 10.84
N GLU A 407 34.34 -19.34 11.25
CA GLU A 407 35.54 -19.22 12.08
C GLU A 407 35.20 -19.17 13.57
N THR A 408 34.11 -18.49 13.93
CA THR A 408 33.73 -18.26 15.34
C THR A 408 32.62 -19.18 15.83
N GLY A 409 31.88 -19.85 14.93
CA GLY A 409 30.73 -20.69 15.27
C GLY A 409 29.53 -19.91 15.83
N ALA A 410 29.60 -18.58 15.86
CA ALA A 410 28.52 -17.72 16.32
C ALA A 410 27.55 -17.41 15.17
N PRO A 411 26.23 -17.34 15.42
CA PRO A 411 25.28 -16.90 14.40
C PRO A 411 25.60 -15.46 13.99
N GLY A 412 25.55 -15.18 12.68
CA GLY A 412 25.63 -13.83 12.16
C GLY A 412 24.49 -12.95 12.67
N LYS A 413 24.46 -11.67 12.29
CA LYS A 413 23.36 -10.75 12.65
C LYS A 413 22.45 -10.50 11.47
N ILE A 414 21.14 -10.66 11.65
CA ILE A 414 20.15 -10.33 10.63
C ILE A 414 20.21 -8.83 10.33
N ARG A 415 20.53 -8.50 9.07
CA ARG A 415 20.37 -7.14 8.54
C ARG A 415 18.92 -6.94 8.12
N VAL A 416 18.13 -6.27 8.96
CA VAL A 416 16.73 -5.96 8.66
C VAL A 416 16.64 -4.91 7.54
N ARG A 417 16.10 -5.30 6.39
CA ARG A 417 15.93 -4.45 5.22
C ARG A 417 14.51 -4.53 4.69
N SER A 418 13.93 -3.37 4.39
CA SER A 418 12.56 -3.28 3.87
C SER A 418 12.35 -4.06 2.57
N ARG A 419 13.36 -4.12 1.71
CA ARG A 419 13.30 -4.87 0.45
C ARG A 419 13.23 -6.38 0.69
N ARG A 420 14.08 -6.93 1.57
CA ARG A 420 14.03 -8.34 1.98
C ARG A 420 12.72 -8.70 2.69
N LEU A 421 12.23 -7.86 3.61
CA LEU A 421 10.94 -8.09 4.29
C LEU A 421 9.79 -8.21 3.28
N ARG A 422 9.74 -7.27 2.33
CA ARG A 422 8.75 -7.28 1.25
C ARG A 422 8.93 -8.50 0.32
N LEU A 423 10.17 -8.85 -0.02
CA LEU A 423 10.46 -9.99 -0.88
C LEU A 423 9.98 -11.29 -0.23
N THR A 424 10.33 -11.54 1.03
CA THR A 424 9.87 -12.70 1.80
C THR A 424 8.35 -12.77 1.89
N PHE A 425 7.68 -11.63 2.11
CA PHE A 425 6.21 -11.58 2.10
C PHE A 425 5.63 -12.03 0.74
N LEU A 426 6.14 -11.48 -0.36
CA LEU A 426 5.62 -11.76 -1.70
C LEU A 426 5.89 -13.21 -2.11
N GLU A 427 7.00 -13.79 -1.64
CA GLU A 427 7.34 -15.19 -1.85
C GLU A 427 6.47 -16.14 -1.03
N ARG A 428 6.24 -15.84 0.25
CA ARG A 428 5.43 -16.66 1.15
C ARG A 428 3.95 -16.67 0.76
N TYR A 429 3.39 -15.49 0.50
CA TYR A 429 1.94 -15.34 0.26
C TYR A 429 1.56 -15.26 -1.21
N GLN A 430 2.55 -15.20 -2.11
CA GLN A 430 2.39 -15.31 -3.57
C GLN A 430 1.30 -14.40 -4.14
N ARG A 431 1.14 -13.22 -3.53
CA ARG A 431 0.10 -12.24 -3.88
C ARG A 431 0.68 -10.90 -4.32
N PRO A 432 0.22 -10.32 -5.43
CA PRO A 432 0.74 -9.03 -5.88
C PRO A 432 0.30 -7.93 -4.93
N VAL A 433 1.25 -7.12 -4.48
CA VAL A 433 0.98 -5.98 -3.58
C VAL A 433 1.38 -4.69 -4.28
N ALA A 434 0.38 -3.94 -4.73
CA ALA A 434 0.54 -2.66 -5.42
C ALA A 434 1.38 -2.75 -6.73
N HIS A 435 1.38 -3.91 -7.40
CA HIS A 435 1.91 -4.14 -8.76
C HIS A 435 1.06 -5.22 -9.44
N THR A 436 1.37 -5.54 -10.71
CA THR A 436 0.67 -6.59 -11.46
C THR A 436 1.13 -7.98 -11.05
N ALA A 437 0.35 -9.00 -11.40
CA ALA A 437 0.76 -10.41 -11.27
C ALA A 437 2.01 -10.72 -12.11
N THR A 438 2.12 -10.15 -13.31
CA THR A 438 3.33 -10.29 -14.15
C THR A 438 4.58 -9.79 -13.45
N THR A 439 4.50 -8.65 -12.75
CA THR A 439 5.63 -8.16 -11.94
C THR A 439 5.94 -9.10 -10.78
N LEU A 440 4.93 -9.67 -10.11
CA LEU A 440 5.15 -10.67 -9.05
C LEU A 440 5.98 -11.84 -9.56
N VAL A 441 5.56 -12.44 -10.67
CA VAL A 441 6.20 -13.62 -11.25
C VAL A 441 7.61 -13.29 -11.72
N ASN A 442 7.77 -12.28 -12.59
CA ASN A 442 9.04 -12.02 -13.27
C ASN A 442 10.11 -11.40 -12.34
N GLU A 443 9.72 -10.53 -11.43
CA GLU A 443 10.66 -9.74 -10.63
C GLU A 443 10.89 -10.31 -9.24
N TYR A 444 9.92 -11.03 -8.67
CA TYR A 444 9.99 -11.52 -7.29
C TYR A 444 10.14 -13.04 -7.22
N LEU A 445 9.27 -13.81 -7.87
CA LEU A 445 9.31 -15.28 -7.80
C LEU A 445 10.46 -15.86 -8.65
N ALA A 446 10.61 -15.42 -9.90
CA ALA A 446 11.62 -15.93 -10.82
C ALA A 446 13.07 -15.60 -10.40
N ARG A 447 13.30 -14.44 -9.78
CA ARG A 447 14.66 -14.00 -9.40
C ARG A 447 15.20 -14.64 -8.12
N ASN A 448 14.33 -15.15 -7.26
CA ASN A 448 14.70 -15.49 -5.90
C ASN A 448 14.67 -17.00 -5.60
N ARG A 449 14.60 -17.85 -6.64
CA ARG A 449 14.38 -19.30 -6.51
C ARG A 449 13.15 -19.66 -5.66
N GLY A 450 12.13 -18.79 -5.62
CA GLY A 450 10.83 -19.20 -5.11
C GLY A 450 10.34 -20.39 -5.92
N ASN A 451 9.67 -21.34 -5.29
CA ASN A 451 9.25 -22.59 -5.92
C ASN A 451 8.10 -22.33 -6.91
N LEU A 452 8.40 -21.68 -8.04
CA LEU A 452 7.46 -21.38 -9.12
C LEU A 452 6.73 -22.66 -9.56
N THR A 453 7.45 -23.77 -9.55
CA THR A 453 6.93 -25.11 -9.82
C THR A 453 5.87 -25.53 -8.80
N GLU A 454 6.12 -25.36 -7.50
CA GLU A 454 5.12 -25.64 -6.45
C GLU A 454 3.94 -24.68 -6.50
N TYR A 455 4.14 -23.40 -6.78
CA TYR A 455 3.03 -22.47 -6.99
C TYR A 455 2.18 -22.87 -8.20
N GLN A 456 2.82 -23.20 -9.32
CA GLN A 456 2.13 -23.70 -10.51
C GLN A 456 1.36 -24.98 -10.21
N ARG A 457 1.94 -25.89 -9.42
CA ARG A 457 1.28 -27.13 -9.00
C ARG A 457 0.05 -26.85 -8.14
N VAL A 458 0.17 -26.03 -7.10
CA VAL A 458 -0.97 -25.68 -6.24
C VAL A 458 -2.09 -25.00 -7.03
N VAL A 459 -1.74 -24.11 -7.97
CA VAL A 459 -2.72 -23.48 -8.85
C VAL A 459 -3.38 -24.51 -9.79
N ALA A 460 -2.59 -25.44 -10.34
CA ALA A 460 -3.11 -26.52 -11.19
C ALA A 460 -4.04 -27.45 -10.42
N ASP A 461 -3.63 -27.94 -9.24
CA ASP A 461 -4.42 -28.83 -8.38
C ASP A 461 -5.78 -28.20 -8.02
N VAL A 462 -5.77 -26.91 -7.63
CA VAL A 462 -7.02 -26.18 -7.35
C VAL A 462 -7.84 -25.98 -8.61
N LEU A 463 -7.23 -25.65 -9.75
CA LEU A 463 -7.95 -25.50 -11.01
C LEU A 463 -8.64 -26.83 -11.39
N ASP A 464 -7.91 -27.93 -11.32
CA ASP A 464 -8.40 -29.28 -11.63
C ASP A 464 -9.54 -29.67 -10.68
N GLU A 465 -9.42 -29.39 -9.38
CA GLU A 465 -10.50 -29.64 -8.41
C GLU A 465 -11.76 -28.82 -8.73
N GLN A 466 -11.62 -27.52 -9.03
CA GLN A 466 -12.77 -26.66 -9.33
C GLN A 466 -13.42 -27.00 -10.67
N VAL A 467 -12.64 -27.37 -11.69
CA VAL A 467 -13.16 -27.85 -12.97
C VAL A 467 -13.83 -29.21 -12.81
N ALA A 468 -13.28 -30.11 -11.99
CA ALA A 468 -13.93 -31.39 -11.68
C ALA A 468 -15.28 -31.16 -10.97
N LYS A 469 -15.37 -30.23 -10.02
CA LYS A 469 -16.64 -29.83 -9.38
C LYS A 469 -17.67 -29.31 -10.37
N ALA A 470 -17.23 -28.49 -11.34
CA ALA A 470 -18.09 -28.00 -12.41
C ALA A 470 -18.68 -29.16 -13.24
N ARG A 471 -17.87 -30.17 -13.55
CA ARG A 471 -18.27 -31.33 -14.37
C ARG A 471 -19.16 -32.37 -13.66
N VAL A 472 -19.05 -32.48 -12.33
CA VAL A 472 -19.83 -33.45 -11.53
C VAL A 472 -21.26 -32.96 -11.25
N THR A 473 -21.50 -31.65 -11.31
CA THR A 473 -22.82 -31.05 -11.02
C THR A 473 -23.66 -30.93 -12.31
N THR A 474 -24.98 -31.05 -12.20
CA THR A 474 -25.93 -30.97 -13.32
C THR A 474 -25.76 -29.66 -14.11
N VAL A 475 -25.48 -29.78 -15.41
CA VAL A 475 -25.46 -28.67 -16.37
C VAL A 475 -26.86 -28.06 -16.46
N ILE A 476 -26.96 -26.73 -16.52
CA ILE A 476 -28.25 -26.06 -16.72
C ILE A 476 -28.89 -26.55 -18.03
N PRO A 477 -30.15 -27.02 -18.01
CA PRO A 477 -30.89 -27.28 -19.24
C PRO A 477 -31.12 -25.99 -20.04
N VAL A 478 -30.74 -25.99 -21.33
CA VAL A 478 -30.93 -24.88 -22.27
C VAL A 478 -32.15 -25.18 -23.14
N LEU A 479 -33.10 -24.25 -23.20
CA LEU A 479 -34.16 -24.26 -24.20
C LEU A 479 -33.60 -23.66 -25.49
N SER A 480 -33.73 -24.39 -26.60
CA SER A 480 -33.39 -23.89 -27.93
C SER A 480 -34.47 -22.96 -28.48
N ASP A 481 -34.16 -22.22 -29.56
CA ASP A 481 -35.17 -21.44 -30.29
C ASP A 481 -36.34 -22.32 -30.78
N ASP A 482 -36.04 -23.58 -31.16
CA ASP A 482 -37.05 -24.56 -31.55
C ASP A 482 -37.94 -24.98 -30.37
N ASP A 483 -37.37 -25.18 -29.18
CA ASP A 483 -38.15 -25.47 -27.97
C ASP A 483 -39.07 -24.30 -27.60
N ILE A 484 -38.57 -23.06 -27.75
CA ILE A 484 -39.35 -21.84 -27.51
C ILE A 484 -40.50 -21.73 -28.53
N ALA A 485 -40.25 -21.99 -29.80
CA ALA A 485 -41.29 -22.00 -30.83
C ALA A 485 -42.34 -23.08 -30.55
N ARG A 486 -41.89 -24.30 -30.19
CA ARG A 486 -42.76 -25.44 -29.84
C ARG A 486 -43.56 -25.21 -28.56
N ALA A 487 -43.11 -24.36 -27.64
CA ALA A 487 -43.86 -24.06 -26.42
C ALA A 487 -45.25 -23.45 -26.72
N SER A 488 -45.44 -22.82 -27.87
CA SER A 488 -46.74 -22.25 -28.30
C SER A 488 -47.73 -23.31 -28.82
N THR A 489 -47.24 -24.40 -29.41
CA THR A 489 -48.05 -25.45 -30.04
C THR A 489 -48.18 -26.70 -29.16
N GLU A 490 -47.15 -27.02 -28.37
CA GLU A 490 -47.02 -28.22 -27.55
C GLU A 490 -46.53 -27.92 -26.11
N PRO A 491 -47.15 -26.99 -25.37
CA PRO A 491 -46.63 -26.52 -24.07
C PRO A 491 -46.45 -27.63 -23.04
N ALA A 492 -47.34 -28.63 -23.01
CA ALA A 492 -47.25 -29.75 -22.07
C ALA A 492 -46.03 -30.66 -22.34
N ALA A 493 -45.69 -30.90 -23.61
CA ALA A 493 -44.57 -31.76 -23.98
C ALA A 493 -43.24 -31.06 -23.66
N VAL A 494 -43.11 -29.78 -24.01
CA VAL A 494 -41.91 -28.98 -23.71
C VAL A 494 -41.75 -28.81 -22.19
N ALA A 495 -42.83 -28.57 -21.43
CA ALA A 495 -42.75 -28.43 -19.98
C ALA A 495 -42.23 -29.72 -19.32
N ALA A 496 -42.72 -30.88 -19.76
CA ALA A 496 -42.24 -32.18 -19.29
C ALA A 496 -40.76 -32.43 -19.63
N GLN A 497 -40.32 -32.06 -20.84
CA GLN A 497 -38.92 -32.17 -21.28
C GLN A 497 -37.96 -31.41 -20.36
N PHE A 498 -38.36 -30.23 -19.87
CA PHE A 498 -37.54 -29.40 -18.99
C PHE A 498 -37.87 -29.57 -17.49
N GLY A 499 -38.75 -30.51 -17.13
CA GLY A 499 -39.11 -30.81 -15.74
C GLY A 499 -39.76 -29.63 -15.02
N VAL A 500 -40.62 -28.88 -15.71
CA VAL A 500 -41.36 -27.72 -15.17
C VAL A 500 -42.86 -27.88 -15.40
N SER A 501 -43.67 -27.06 -14.73
CA SER A 501 -45.10 -26.96 -15.04
C SER A 501 -45.33 -26.18 -16.34
N THR A 502 -46.48 -26.36 -16.99
CA THR A 502 -46.85 -25.58 -18.18
C THR A 502 -46.91 -24.07 -17.88
N GLN A 503 -47.41 -23.69 -16.70
CA GLN A 503 -47.40 -22.30 -16.26
C GLN A 503 -45.98 -21.74 -16.11
N THR A 504 -45.09 -22.49 -15.45
CA THR A 504 -43.69 -22.12 -15.29
C THR A 504 -42.99 -22.02 -16.65
N LEU A 505 -43.30 -22.90 -17.60
CA LEU A 505 -42.78 -22.80 -18.97
C LEU A 505 -43.22 -21.51 -19.64
N THR A 506 -44.50 -21.12 -19.54
CA THR A 506 -44.99 -19.84 -20.08
C THR A 506 -44.24 -18.66 -19.44
N GLU A 507 -44.11 -18.64 -18.11
CA GLU A 507 -43.38 -17.58 -17.40
C GLU A 507 -41.90 -17.51 -17.79
N LEU A 508 -41.27 -18.66 -18.04
CA LEU A 508 -39.90 -18.77 -18.50
C LEU A 508 -39.74 -18.25 -19.93
N VAL A 509 -40.61 -18.64 -20.86
CA VAL A 509 -40.57 -18.17 -22.26
C VAL A 509 -40.86 -16.66 -22.36
N ASP A 510 -41.74 -16.14 -21.50
CA ASP A 510 -42.02 -14.71 -21.38
C ASP A 510 -40.85 -13.91 -20.74
N GLY A 511 -39.81 -14.58 -20.24
CA GLY A 511 -38.69 -13.96 -19.53
C GLY A 511 -39.05 -13.43 -18.13
N ARG A 512 -40.22 -13.79 -17.57
CA ARG A 512 -40.67 -13.35 -16.24
C ARG A 512 -39.89 -13.99 -15.09
N LEU A 513 -39.21 -15.09 -15.36
CA LEU A 513 -38.38 -15.81 -14.40
C LEU A 513 -36.88 -15.51 -14.55
N ASP A 514 -36.50 -14.64 -15.50
CA ASP A 514 -35.11 -14.34 -15.81
C ASP A 514 -34.41 -13.68 -14.62
N THR A 515 -33.24 -14.20 -14.28
CA THR A 515 -32.33 -13.56 -13.33
C THR A 515 -31.25 -12.79 -14.10
N VAL A 516 -29.96 -13.09 -13.86
CA VAL A 516 -28.85 -12.51 -14.63
C VAL A 516 -28.33 -13.49 -15.68
N LEU A 517 -28.14 -14.75 -15.29
CA LEU A 517 -27.46 -15.76 -16.11
C LEU A 517 -28.38 -16.90 -16.58
N ALA A 518 -29.55 -17.03 -15.96
CA ALA A 518 -30.54 -18.07 -16.22
C ALA A 518 -31.91 -17.67 -15.61
N ALA A 519 -32.97 -18.34 -16.02
CA ALA A 519 -34.27 -18.28 -15.38
C ALA A 519 -34.34 -19.18 -14.14
N CYS A 520 -34.99 -18.72 -13.06
CA CYS A 520 -35.20 -19.50 -11.84
C CYS A 520 -36.63 -20.06 -11.78
N THR A 521 -36.77 -21.38 -11.82
CA THR A 521 -38.08 -22.05 -11.83
C THR A 521 -38.69 -22.24 -10.44
N ASP A 522 -37.87 -22.17 -9.38
CA ASP A 522 -38.31 -22.35 -8.00
C ASP A 522 -37.32 -21.66 -7.04
N ASN A 523 -37.67 -20.46 -6.57
CA ASN A 523 -36.82 -19.67 -5.69
C ASN A 523 -36.92 -20.06 -4.20
N LEU A 524 -37.84 -20.96 -3.83
CA LEU A 524 -38.06 -21.41 -2.45
C LEU A 524 -37.43 -22.77 -2.14
N ASN A 525 -37.05 -23.53 -3.18
CA ASN A 525 -36.45 -24.86 -3.06
C ASN A 525 -35.00 -24.94 -3.56
N SER A 526 -34.27 -23.83 -3.51
CA SER A 526 -32.84 -23.84 -3.85
C SER A 526 -32.03 -24.66 -2.82
N PRO A 527 -31.04 -25.47 -3.25
CA PRO A 527 -30.14 -26.17 -2.33
C PRO A 527 -29.19 -25.24 -1.55
N HIS A 528 -29.20 -23.94 -1.87
CA HIS A 528 -28.32 -22.95 -1.25
C HIS A 528 -29.02 -22.14 -0.14
N SER A 529 -30.27 -22.44 0.18
CA SER A 529 -31.03 -21.77 1.24
C SER A 529 -31.96 -22.77 1.93
N ALA A 530 -32.45 -22.42 3.12
CA ALA A 530 -33.40 -23.27 3.83
C ALA A 530 -34.70 -23.39 3.00
N ALA A 531 -35.24 -24.61 2.90
CA ALA A 531 -36.47 -24.87 2.15
C ALA A 531 -37.62 -23.96 2.61
N GLY A 532 -38.36 -23.41 1.65
CA GLY A 532 -39.45 -22.47 1.89
C GLY A 532 -39.01 -21.00 2.06
N LYS A 533 -37.70 -20.69 2.01
CA LYS A 533 -37.21 -19.31 2.03
C LYS A 533 -36.67 -18.88 0.66
N PRO A 534 -36.81 -17.59 0.27
CA PRO A 534 -36.20 -17.07 -0.94
C PRO A 534 -34.68 -17.29 -0.95
N CYS A 535 -34.17 -17.79 -2.07
CA CYS A 535 -32.74 -18.01 -2.27
C CYS A 535 -31.94 -16.71 -2.15
N GLN A 536 -30.85 -16.75 -1.39
CA GLN A 536 -29.91 -15.62 -1.20
C GLN A 536 -28.54 -15.87 -1.85
N ALA A 537 -28.43 -16.92 -2.67
CA ALA A 537 -27.17 -17.27 -3.33
C ALA A 537 -26.80 -16.23 -4.40
N SER A 538 -25.49 -16.09 -4.63
CA SER A 538 -24.98 -15.33 -5.79
C SER A 538 -25.52 -15.92 -7.08
N PHE A 539 -25.84 -15.07 -8.07
CA PHE A 539 -26.26 -15.55 -9.40
C PHE A 539 -25.20 -16.39 -10.13
N LEU A 540 -23.92 -16.35 -9.71
CA LEU A 540 -22.91 -17.32 -10.21
C LEU A 540 -23.23 -18.76 -9.79
N MET A 541 -23.89 -18.96 -8.65
CA MET A 541 -24.30 -20.28 -8.17
C MET A 541 -25.44 -20.86 -9.00
N CYS A 542 -26.22 -20.00 -9.68
CA CYS A 542 -27.30 -20.45 -10.57
C CYS A 542 -26.76 -21.35 -11.69
N LEU A 543 -25.49 -21.19 -12.10
CA LEU A 543 -24.81 -21.92 -13.18
C LEU A 543 -24.78 -23.45 -13.04
N GLY A 544 -25.16 -23.99 -11.89
CA GLY A 544 -25.49 -25.42 -11.75
C GLY A 544 -26.42 -25.66 -10.59
N CYS A 545 -27.41 -24.78 -10.45
CA CYS A 545 -28.54 -24.96 -9.56
C CYS A 545 -29.61 -25.79 -10.31
N PRO A 546 -30.24 -26.80 -9.68
CA PRO A 546 -31.30 -27.60 -10.33
C PRO A 546 -32.53 -26.76 -10.73
N CYS A 547 -32.74 -25.61 -10.09
CA CYS A 547 -33.82 -24.66 -10.38
C CYS A 547 -33.53 -23.75 -11.58
N ALA A 548 -32.35 -23.82 -12.19
CA ALA A 548 -31.96 -22.92 -13.28
C ALA A 548 -32.32 -23.50 -14.65
N ARG A 549 -32.79 -22.65 -15.56
CA ARG A 549 -32.99 -22.96 -16.99
C ARG A 549 -32.44 -21.82 -17.83
N ALA A 550 -31.74 -22.13 -18.90
CA ALA A 550 -31.20 -21.12 -19.82
C ALA A 550 -32.06 -21.06 -21.09
N THR A 551 -32.06 -19.90 -21.72
CA THR A 551 -32.72 -19.61 -23.00
C THR A 551 -31.78 -18.76 -23.85
N PRO A 552 -32.03 -18.60 -25.16
CA PRO A 552 -31.17 -17.81 -26.04
C PRO A 552 -31.08 -16.34 -25.63
N THR A 553 -32.09 -15.80 -24.92
CA THR A 553 -32.07 -14.42 -24.39
C THR A 553 -30.98 -14.18 -23.34
N HIS A 554 -30.51 -15.23 -22.67
CA HIS A 554 -29.46 -15.12 -21.66
C HIS A 554 -28.04 -15.09 -22.26
N LEU A 555 -27.89 -15.48 -23.53
CA LEU A 555 -26.58 -15.68 -24.16
C LEU A 555 -25.69 -14.42 -24.12
N PRO A 556 -26.17 -13.20 -24.44
CA PRO A 556 -25.34 -11.99 -24.35
C PRO A 556 -24.79 -11.75 -22.94
N ALA A 557 -25.62 -11.89 -21.91
CA ALA A 557 -25.19 -11.70 -20.52
C ALA A 557 -24.18 -12.77 -20.08
N GLN A 558 -24.37 -14.03 -20.49
CA GLN A 558 -23.46 -15.14 -20.21
C GLN A 558 -22.08 -14.91 -20.85
N VAL A 559 -22.03 -14.49 -22.12
CA VAL A 559 -20.79 -14.15 -22.83
C VAL A 559 -20.06 -13.00 -22.14
N LEU A 560 -20.78 -11.90 -21.84
CA LEU A 560 -20.19 -10.74 -21.18
C LEU A 560 -19.64 -11.07 -19.78
N VAL A 561 -20.36 -11.89 -18.99
CA VAL A 561 -19.88 -12.33 -17.67
C VAL A 561 -18.68 -13.25 -17.81
N HIS A 562 -18.70 -14.21 -18.73
CA HIS A 562 -17.56 -15.08 -19.00
C HIS A 562 -16.30 -14.26 -19.33
N ASP A 563 -16.39 -13.36 -20.31
CA ASP A 563 -15.27 -12.54 -20.76
C ASP A 563 -14.76 -11.59 -19.66
N ALA A 564 -15.67 -11.04 -18.86
CA ALA A 564 -15.31 -10.20 -17.71
C ALA A 564 -14.57 -10.99 -16.63
N LEU A 565 -15.02 -12.22 -16.32
CA LEU A 565 -14.35 -13.09 -15.35
C LEU A 565 -12.96 -13.55 -15.85
N ILE A 566 -12.81 -13.83 -17.14
CA ILE A 566 -11.51 -14.10 -17.77
C ILE A 566 -10.60 -12.88 -17.67
N THR A 567 -11.10 -11.69 -18.02
CA THR A 567 -10.33 -10.43 -17.93
C THR A 567 -9.87 -10.17 -16.48
N ARG A 568 -10.71 -10.50 -15.50
CA ARG A 568 -10.40 -10.36 -14.07
C ARG A 568 -9.22 -11.21 -13.59
N LYS A 569 -8.82 -12.23 -14.36
CA LYS A 569 -7.62 -13.04 -14.08
C LYS A 569 -6.35 -12.18 -13.97
N ALA A 570 -6.30 -11.06 -14.68
CA ALA A 570 -5.17 -10.11 -14.63
C ALA A 570 -5.15 -9.26 -13.34
N GLU A 571 -6.26 -9.19 -12.59
CA GLU A 571 -6.43 -8.30 -11.43
C GLU A 571 -6.14 -8.97 -10.09
N MET A 572 -5.96 -10.29 -10.06
CA MET A 572 -5.74 -11.07 -8.83
C MET A 572 -4.72 -12.19 -9.02
N THR A 573 -4.46 -12.97 -7.97
CA THR A 573 -3.58 -14.14 -8.09
C THR A 573 -4.27 -15.25 -8.87
N PRO A 574 -3.54 -16.03 -9.69
CA PRO A 574 -4.03 -17.27 -10.27
C PRO A 574 -4.76 -18.17 -9.27
N LEU A 575 -4.22 -18.36 -8.06
CA LEU A 575 -4.85 -19.19 -7.03
C LEU A 575 -6.21 -18.62 -6.57
N LYS A 576 -6.29 -17.33 -6.25
CA LYS A 576 -7.53 -16.70 -5.79
C LYS A 576 -8.58 -16.65 -6.90
N TRP A 577 -8.13 -16.45 -8.15
CA TRP A 577 -9.00 -16.55 -9.31
C TRP A 577 -9.53 -17.98 -9.46
N ALA A 578 -8.66 -18.99 -9.35
CA ALA A 578 -9.06 -20.39 -9.46
C ALA A 578 -10.09 -20.75 -8.38
N GLN A 579 -9.79 -20.47 -7.11
CA GLN A 579 -10.69 -20.73 -5.97
C GLN A 579 -12.07 -20.07 -6.10
N ARG A 580 -12.17 -18.91 -6.75
CA ARG A 580 -13.41 -18.12 -6.77
C ARG A 580 -14.17 -18.20 -8.08
N PHE A 581 -13.46 -18.36 -9.19
CA PHE A 581 -14.02 -18.16 -10.53
C PHE A 581 -13.75 -19.32 -11.48
N ALA A 582 -12.86 -20.27 -11.18
CA ALA A 582 -12.61 -21.39 -12.09
C ALA A 582 -13.89 -22.20 -12.34
N GLU A 583 -14.62 -22.55 -11.28
CA GLU A 583 -15.86 -23.31 -11.39
C GLU A 583 -16.94 -22.57 -12.23
N PRO A 584 -17.36 -21.33 -11.90
CA PRO A 584 -18.38 -20.64 -12.71
C PRO A 584 -17.91 -20.31 -14.13
N VAL A 585 -16.62 -20.07 -14.36
CA VAL A 585 -16.08 -19.89 -15.71
C VAL A 585 -16.16 -21.19 -16.52
N ALA A 586 -15.82 -22.33 -15.92
CA ALA A 586 -15.94 -23.63 -16.57
C ALA A 586 -17.41 -23.91 -16.93
N ARG A 587 -18.35 -23.67 -16.01
CA ARG A 587 -19.79 -23.85 -16.28
C ARG A 587 -20.31 -22.92 -17.37
N LEU A 588 -19.85 -21.66 -17.41
CA LEU A 588 -20.18 -20.74 -18.49
C LEU A 588 -19.60 -21.22 -19.83
N ALA A 589 -18.36 -21.71 -19.85
CA ALA A 589 -17.77 -22.27 -21.06
C ALA A 589 -18.60 -23.46 -21.58
N ASP A 590 -18.95 -24.42 -20.70
CA ASP A 590 -19.80 -25.56 -21.05
C ASP A 590 -21.19 -25.13 -21.57
N LEU A 591 -21.73 -24.01 -21.06
CA LEU A 591 -23.01 -23.45 -21.51
C LEU A 591 -22.87 -22.78 -22.89
N LEU A 592 -21.79 -22.03 -23.10
CA LEU A 592 -21.50 -21.38 -24.38
C LEU A 592 -21.22 -22.41 -25.48
N ASP A 593 -20.60 -23.54 -25.15
CA ASP A 593 -20.33 -24.65 -26.08
C ASP A 593 -21.61 -25.36 -26.58
N GLN A 594 -22.76 -25.14 -25.91
CA GLN A 594 -24.07 -25.61 -26.39
C GLN A 594 -24.65 -24.73 -27.50
N HIS A 595 -24.07 -23.54 -27.72
CA HIS A 595 -24.44 -22.64 -28.81
C HIS A 595 -23.43 -22.71 -29.95
N SER A 596 -23.84 -22.33 -31.17
CA SER A 596 -22.89 -22.24 -32.27
C SER A 596 -21.87 -21.12 -32.03
N GLY A 597 -20.63 -21.31 -32.48
CA GLY A 597 -19.60 -20.28 -32.36
C GLY A 597 -19.96 -18.95 -33.03
N VAL A 598 -20.83 -18.98 -34.05
CA VAL A 598 -21.37 -17.78 -34.70
C VAL A 598 -22.33 -17.05 -33.77
N ALA A 599 -23.25 -17.75 -33.11
CA ALA A 599 -24.19 -17.15 -32.15
C ALA A 599 -23.46 -16.52 -30.95
N VAL A 600 -22.41 -17.18 -30.44
CA VAL A 600 -21.57 -16.65 -29.35
C VAL A 600 -20.82 -15.38 -29.79
N ALA A 601 -20.25 -15.38 -31.00
CA ALA A 601 -19.55 -14.21 -31.53
C ALA A 601 -20.49 -13.03 -31.82
N ASP A 602 -21.69 -13.32 -32.33
CA ASP A 602 -22.74 -12.33 -32.55
C ASP A 602 -23.20 -11.72 -31.22
N ALA A 603 -23.54 -12.55 -30.23
CA ALA A 603 -23.92 -12.10 -28.89
C ALA A 603 -22.83 -11.25 -28.23
N ARG A 604 -21.54 -11.58 -28.43
CA ARG A 604 -20.41 -10.75 -27.95
C ARG A 604 -20.39 -9.36 -28.57
N THR A 605 -20.64 -9.27 -29.88
CA THR A 605 -20.52 -8.04 -30.66
C THR A 605 -21.76 -7.15 -30.51
N ASN A 606 -22.93 -7.78 -30.42
CA ASN A 606 -24.23 -7.13 -30.50
C ASN A 606 -24.98 -7.09 -29.15
N ALA A 607 -24.30 -7.41 -28.03
CA ALA A 607 -24.88 -7.28 -26.70
C ALA A 607 -25.44 -5.86 -26.47
N SER A 608 -26.70 -5.80 -26.02
CA SER A 608 -27.42 -4.55 -25.88
C SER A 608 -26.86 -3.71 -24.73
N ARG A 609 -27.22 -2.42 -24.71
CA ARG A 609 -26.91 -1.55 -23.57
C ARG A 609 -27.53 -2.07 -22.27
N PHE A 610 -28.68 -2.72 -22.35
CA PHE A 610 -29.33 -3.32 -21.18
C PHE A 610 -28.46 -4.45 -20.61
N ASP A 611 -27.96 -5.35 -21.46
CA ASP A 611 -27.09 -6.47 -21.05
C ASP A 611 -25.82 -5.97 -20.39
N GLN A 612 -25.19 -4.94 -20.97
CA GLN A 612 -23.98 -4.32 -20.42
C GLN A 612 -24.23 -3.73 -19.02
N LEU A 613 -25.35 -3.04 -18.81
CA LEU A 613 -25.70 -2.46 -17.51
C LEU A 613 -26.09 -3.52 -16.48
N LEU A 614 -26.81 -4.56 -16.90
CA LEU A 614 -27.18 -5.70 -16.05
C LEU A 614 -25.92 -6.40 -15.54
N VAL A 615 -24.98 -6.71 -16.44
CA VAL A 615 -23.71 -7.36 -16.13
C VAL A 615 -22.81 -6.47 -15.27
N ASP A 616 -22.71 -5.17 -15.56
CA ASP A 616 -21.95 -4.24 -14.73
C ASP A 616 -22.50 -4.20 -13.30
N ARG A 617 -23.81 -4.05 -13.15
CA ARG A 617 -24.47 -4.03 -11.84
C ARG A 617 -24.28 -5.35 -11.09
N PHE A 618 -24.34 -6.48 -11.78
CA PHE A 618 -24.07 -7.80 -11.20
C PHE A 618 -22.61 -7.92 -10.71
N LEU A 619 -21.64 -7.64 -11.58
CA LEU A 619 -20.22 -7.81 -11.27
C LEU A 619 -19.67 -6.80 -10.25
N THR A 620 -20.36 -5.67 -10.07
CA THR A 620 -20.08 -4.64 -9.07
C THR A 620 -20.85 -4.83 -7.76
N ARG A 621 -21.61 -5.93 -7.60
CA ARG A 621 -22.44 -6.25 -6.42
C ARG A 621 -23.59 -5.27 -6.17
N GLY A 622 -24.05 -4.57 -7.20
CA GLY A 622 -25.22 -3.69 -7.13
C GLY A 622 -26.57 -4.44 -7.05
N MET A 623 -26.55 -5.78 -7.01
CA MET A 623 -27.72 -6.66 -6.87
C MET A 623 -27.72 -7.46 -5.55
N ASP A 624 -26.69 -7.31 -4.71
CA ASP A 624 -26.68 -7.96 -3.39
C ASP A 624 -27.75 -7.28 -2.51
N LEU A 625 -28.61 -8.06 -1.86
CA LEU A 625 -29.61 -7.56 -0.92
C LEU A 625 -28.89 -7.00 0.31
N THR A 626 -29.08 -5.70 0.59
CA THR A 626 -28.55 -5.01 1.78
C THR A 626 -29.29 -5.38 3.05
#